data_AF-A0A2P6TRM3-F1
#
_entry.id   AF-A0A2P6TRM3-F1
#
_cell.length_a   1.000
_cell.length_b   1.000
_cell.length_c   1.000
_cell.angle_alpha   90.00
_cell.angle_beta   90.00
_cell.angle_gamma   90.00
#
_symmetry.space_group_name_H-M   'P 1'
#
loop_
_entity.id
_entity.type
_entity.pdbx_description
1 polymer ?
#
loop_
_entity_poly.entity_id
_entity_poly.type
_entity_poly.pdbx_seq_one_letter_code
_entity_poly.pdbx_strand_id
1 'polypeptide(L)'
;MASVTASSVWQGRQCFSSSARPHKRARGTLRVRATSWDPEGLFKAAPQEGLIERKMFQQQIQGDREFSRKMEEFAAQQRLEVQKKREQRLEVQKKREARKVPEQMEDLIEFFLDTEAPEMEFEVARCRPMLGDDFFAYLDRRIGLERFANVPDEERLAELETLRDYLKEAVEAVDKAASSLAAPQDRLKKLLAAQDKKACLLDMAANNEIDRALIDLLDQNIESATEAKQEKVVEFMTKVKQAALRYMVTK
;
A
#
# COMPACT_ATOMS: atom_id res chain seq x y z
N MET A 1 30.97 -89.12 8.82
CA MET A 1 30.75 -88.21 7.68
C MET A 1 31.66 -87.02 7.92
N ALA A 2 32.86 -87.01 7.32
CA ALA A 2 33.13 -86.29 6.06
C ALA A 2 32.72 -84.82 6.20
N SER A 3 33.56 -83.80 6.05
CA SER A 3 34.84 -83.69 5.34
C SER A 3 35.25 -82.21 5.38
N VAL A 4 36.56 -81.92 5.51
CA VAL A 4 37.33 -80.98 4.65
C VAL A 4 36.89 -79.48 4.70
N THR A 5 37.72 -78.45 4.91
CA THR A 5 39.10 -78.17 4.50
C THR A 5 39.66 -77.00 5.33
N ALA A 6 40.96 -77.06 5.63
CA ALA A 6 41.80 -75.87 5.77
C ALA A 6 42.43 -75.52 4.41
N SER A 7 42.63 -74.23 4.09
CA SER A 7 43.90 -73.70 3.52
C SER A 7 43.83 -72.27 2.96
N SER A 8 44.98 -71.60 3.11
CA SER A 8 45.52 -70.41 2.41
C SER A 8 44.95 -69.05 2.83
N VAL A 9 45.67 -68.16 3.54
CA VAL A 9 46.95 -67.47 3.23
C VAL A 9 46.91 -66.79 1.88
N TRP A 10 46.82 -65.46 1.84
CA TRP A 10 47.61 -64.56 0.98
C TRP A 10 47.54 -63.13 1.55
N GLN A 11 48.65 -62.76 2.20
CA GLN A 11 49.31 -61.47 2.34
C GLN A 11 48.65 -60.20 1.78
N GLY A 12 48.62 -59.15 2.62
CA GLY A 12 49.51 -58.02 2.36
C GLY A 12 48.89 -56.64 2.09
N ARG A 13 49.30 -55.71 2.97
CA ARG A 13 49.51 -54.25 2.78
C ARG A 13 48.34 -53.31 3.06
N GLN A 14 48.50 -52.64 4.20
CA GLN A 14 47.99 -51.32 4.55
C GLN A 14 48.29 -50.31 3.44
N CYS A 15 47.33 -49.43 3.13
CA CYS A 15 47.58 -48.06 2.67
C CYS A 15 46.38 -47.17 3.05
N PHE A 16 46.68 -46.17 3.88
CA PHE A 16 45.99 -44.90 4.09
C PHE A 16 44.85 -44.57 3.10
N SER A 17 43.61 -44.44 3.59
CA SER A 17 42.59 -43.64 2.92
C SER A 17 42.50 -42.27 3.60
N SER A 18 43.10 -41.28 2.92
CA SER A 18 42.97 -39.87 3.22
C SER A 18 41.52 -39.43 2.99
N SER A 19 40.92 -38.79 4.00
CA SER A 19 39.61 -38.16 3.89
C SER A 19 39.69 -36.92 2.99
N ALA A 20 39.40 -37.06 1.70
CA ALA A 20 39.22 -35.93 0.81
C ALA A 20 37.80 -35.35 0.97
N ARG A 21 37.69 -34.20 1.63
CA ARG A 21 36.43 -33.42 1.67
C ARG A 21 36.19 -32.77 0.30
N PRO A 22 34.96 -32.77 -0.25
CA PRO A 22 34.69 -32.11 -1.51
C PRO A 22 34.70 -30.59 -1.30
N HIS A 23 35.61 -29.90 -2.00
CA HIS A 23 35.58 -28.44 -2.08
C HIS A 23 34.32 -27.99 -2.80
N LYS A 24 33.32 -27.49 -2.06
CA LYS A 24 32.22 -26.71 -2.63
C LYS A 24 32.81 -25.42 -3.20
N ARG A 25 32.97 -25.35 -4.53
CA ARG A 25 33.24 -24.09 -5.22
C ARG A 25 31.98 -23.23 -5.09
N ALA A 26 32.01 -22.25 -4.18
CA ALA A 26 31.03 -21.19 -4.15
C ALA A 26 31.08 -20.47 -5.51
N ARG A 27 30.03 -20.59 -6.32
CA ARG A 27 29.83 -19.73 -7.47
C ARG A 27 29.52 -18.34 -6.92
N GLY A 28 30.57 -17.53 -6.74
CA GLY A 28 30.41 -16.11 -6.46
C GLY A 28 29.59 -15.49 -7.58
N THR A 29 28.46 -14.89 -7.23
CA THR A 29 27.72 -14.03 -8.14
C THR A 29 28.62 -12.83 -8.43
N LEU A 30 29.19 -12.77 -9.64
CA LEU A 30 29.87 -11.59 -10.14
C LEU A 30 28.83 -10.47 -10.25
N ARG A 31 28.64 -9.69 -9.18
CA ARG A 31 27.97 -8.38 -9.27
C ARG A 31 28.94 -7.41 -9.91
N VAL A 32 28.82 -7.24 -11.21
CA VAL A 32 29.47 -6.15 -11.94
C VAL A 32 28.91 -4.84 -11.36
N ARG A 33 29.72 -4.11 -10.58
CA ARG A 33 29.33 -2.85 -9.92
C ARG A 33 29.69 -1.59 -10.72
N ALA A 34 30.17 -1.72 -11.95
CA ALA A 34 30.63 -0.59 -12.75
C ALA A 34 30.13 -0.69 -14.21
N THR A 35 28.97 -0.10 -14.47
CA THR A 35 28.51 0.29 -15.82
C THR A 35 28.05 1.75 -15.83
N SER A 36 28.57 2.59 -14.93
CA SER A 36 28.21 4.02 -14.87
C SER A 36 29.03 4.91 -15.82
N TRP A 37 30.02 4.34 -16.53
CA TRP A 37 30.78 5.03 -17.56
C TRP A 37 30.36 4.50 -18.94
N ASP A 38 29.37 5.18 -19.55
CA ASP A 38 28.92 4.97 -20.93
C ASP A 38 28.96 6.31 -21.68
N PRO A 39 30.16 6.79 -22.07
CA PRO A 39 30.32 8.11 -22.71
C PRO A 39 29.70 8.17 -24.12
N GLU A 40 29.42 7.01 -24.73
CA GLU A 40 28.85 6.87 -26.08
C GLU A 40 27.35 6.54 -26.06
N GLY A 41 26.73 6.38 -24.87
CA GLY A 41 25.30 6.11 -24.71
C GLY A 41 24.82 4.83 -25.39
N LEU A 42 25.67 3.79 -25.42
CA LEU A 42 25.38 2.53 -26.09
C LEU A 42 24.26 1.74 -25.39
N PHE A 43 24.12 1.89 -24.07
CA PHE A 43 23.11 1.18 -23.28
C PHE A 43 21.94 2.10 -22.94
N LYS A 44 20.92 2.12 -23.81
CA LYS A 44 19.70 2.93 -23.64
C LYS A 44 18.84 2.57 -22.42
N ALA A 45 19.07 1.42 -21.80
CA ALA A 45 18.33 0.95 -20.64
C ALA A 45 19.24 0.18 -19.68
N ALA A 46 18.90 0.24 -18.38
CA ALA A 46 19.53 -0.61 -17.38
C ALA A 46 19.37 -2.10 -17.75
N PRO A 47 20.36 -2.96 -17.42
CA PRO A 47 20.26 -4.39 -17.68
C PRO A 47 18.98 -4.94 -17.04
N GLN A 48 18.09 -5.47 -17.87
CA GLN A 48 16.86 -6.11 -17.38
C GLN A 48 17.21 -7.47 -16.78
N GLU A 49 17.05 -7.59 -15.46
CA GLU A 49 17.18 -8.87 -14.75
C GLU A 49 15.99 -9.80 -15.07
N GLY A 50 16.20 -11.11 -14.99
CA GLY A 50 15.14 -12.11 -15.18
C GLY A 50 14.68 -12.33 -16.64
N LEU A 51 15.38 -11.80 -17.65
CA LEU A 51 15.05 -12.03 -19.07
C LEU A 51 15.06 -13.52 -19.47
N ILE A 52 16.01 -14.28 -18.92
CA ILE A 52 16.12 -15.72 -19.16
C ILE A 52 14.93 -16.44 -18.51
N GLU A 53 14.59 -16.11 -17.26
CA GLU A 53 13.45 -16.69 -16.55
C GLU A 53 12.13 -16.39 -17.27
N ARG A 54 11.91 -15.17 -17.74
CA ARG A 54 10.73 -14.81 -18.56
C ARG A 54 10.67 -15.58 -19.87
N LYS A 55 11.80 -15.72 -20.58
CA LYS A 55 11.84 -16.49 -21.83
C LYS A 55 11.63 -17.98 -21.60
N MET A 56 12.21 -18.54 -20.55
CA MET A 56 12.01 -19.95 -20.16
C MET A 56 10.56 -20.20 -19.76
N PHE A 57 9.95 -19.29 -18.99
CA PHE A 57 8.54 -19.35 -18.63
C PHE A 57 7.62 -19.21 -19.85
N GLN A 58 7.94 -18.30 -20.77
CA GLN A 58 7.19 -18.13 -22.02
C GLN A 58 7.32 -19.36 -22.93
N GLN A 59 8.50 -19.99 -23.00
CA GLN A 59 8.71 -21.25 -23.71
C GLN A 59 7.98 -22.42 -23.04
N GLN A 60 7.90 -22.47 -21.70
CA GLN A 60 7.10 -23.46 -20.98
C GLN A 60 5.60 -23.31 -21.27
N ILE A 61 5.08 -22.07 -21.31
CA ILE A 61 3.70 -21.80 -21.73
C ILE A 61 3.44 -22.27 -23.17
N GLN A 62 4.38 -22.04 -24.08
CA GLN A 62 4.24 -22.41 -25.48
C GLN A 62 4.45 -23.91 -25.73
N GLY A 63 5.32 -24.56 -24.95
CA GLY A 63 5.67 -25.97 -25.08
C GLY A 63 4.64 -26.91 -24.46
N ASP A 64 4.06 -26.53 -23.31
CA ASP A 64 3.15 -27.39 -22.56
C ASP A 64 1.69 -26.92 -22.69
N ARG A 65 0.92 -27.63 -23.54
CA ARG A 65 -0.52 -27.37 -23.77
C ARG A 65 -1.34 -27.31 -22.47
N GLU A 66 -1.03 -28.18 -21.52
CA GLU A 66 -1.73 -28.22 -20.22
C GLU A 66 -1.37 -27.02 -19.33
N PHE A 67 -0.13 -26.53 -19.41
CA PHE A 67 0.31 -25.36 -18.64
C PHE A 67 -0.31 -24.07 -19.20
N SER A 68 -0.36 -23.92 -20.53
CA SER A 68 -1.09 -22.81 -21.17
C SER A 68 -2.55 -22.77 -20.74
N ARG A 69 -3.22 -23.92 -20.76
CA ARG A 69 -4.63 -24.03 -20.34
C ARG A 69 -4.85 -23.64 -18.88
N LYS A 70 -3.99 -24.12 -17.96
CA LYS A 70 -4.06 -23.75 -16.53
C LYS A 70 -3.86 -22.25 -16.30
N MET A 71 -2.94 -21.63 -17.05
CA MET A 71 -2.70 -20.19 -16.99
C MET A 71 -3.88 -19.38 -17.52
N GLU A 72 -4.50 -19.82 -18.60
CA GLU A 72 -5.72 -19.20 -19.14
C GLU A 72 -6.90 -19.32 -18.17
N GLU A 73 -7.09 -20.48 -17.54
CA GLU A 73 -8.11 -20.70 -16.51
C GLU A 73 -7.89 -19.79 -15.30
N PHE A 74 -6.65 -19.66 -14.82
CA PHE A 74 -6.30 -18.75 -13.75
C PHE A 74 -6.52 -17.27 -14.13
N ALA A 75 -6.11 -16.86 -15.34
CA ALA A 75 -6.36 -15.51 -15.83
C ALA A 75 -7.87 -15.23 -15.98
N ALA A 76 -8.66 -16.21 -16.40
CA ALA A 76 -10.11 -16.10 -16.48
C ALA A 76 -10.73 -15.97 -15.08
N GLN A 77 -10.28 -16.76 -14.09
CA GLN A 77 -10.72 -16.64 -12.70
C GLN A 77 -10.42 -15.24 -12.13
N GLN A 78 -9.21 -14.73 -12.33
CA GLN A 78 -8.86 -13.37 -11.90
C GLN A 78 -9.75 -12.30 -12.55
N ARG A 79 -10.06 -12.44 -13.84
CA ARG A 79 -10.96 -11.50 -14.55
C ARG A 79 -12.36 -11.53 -13.96
N LEU A 80 -12.90 -12.73 -13.68
CA LEU A 80 -14.21 -12.89 -13.05
C LEU A 80 -14.23 -12.30 -11.63
N GLU A 81 -13.18 -12.49 -10.84
CA GLU A 81 -13.07 -11.87 -9.51
C GLU A 81 -13.03 -10.34 -9.58
N VAL A 82 -12.28 -9.78 -10.53
CA VAL A 82 -12.22 -8.32 -10.75
C VAL A 82 -13.59 -7.78 -11.16
N GLN A 83 -14.32 -8.49 -12.04
CA GLN A 83 -15.68 -8.12 -12.43
C GLN A 83 -16.64 -8.15 -11.25
N LYS A 84 -16.67 -9.23 -10.47
CA LYS A 84 -17.51 -9.34 -9.27
C LYS A 84 -17.23 -8.22 -8.26
N LYS A 85 -15.95 -7.91 -8.00
CA LYS A 85 -15.57 -6.80 -7.12
C LYS A 85 -16.05 -5.45 -7.65
N ARG A 86 -16.02 -5.23 -8.98
CA ARG A 86 -16.55 -4.00 -9.60
C ARG A 86 -18.07 -3.91 -9.44
N GLU A 87 -18.78 -4.99 -9.70
CA GLU A 87 -20.24 -5.06 -9.53
C GLU A 87 -20.65 -4.77 -8.08
N GLN A 88 -19.99 -5.42 -7.11
CA GLN A 88 -20.21 -5.15 -5.69
C GLN A 88 -19.98 -3.69 -5.32
N ARG A 89 -18.89 -3.07 -5.82
CA ARG A 89 -18.62 -1.65 -5.59
C ARG A 89 -19.73 -0.75 -6.15
N LEU A 90 -20.24 -1.06 -7.34
CA LEU A 90 -21.33 -0.31 -7.95
C LEU A 90 -22.66 -0.49 -7.20
N GLU A 91 -22.95 -1.70 -6.73
CA GLU A 91 -24.14 -1.95 -5.90
C GLU A 91 -24.09 -1.18 -4.59
N VAL A 92 -22.95 -1.20 -3.90
CA VAL A 92 -22.71 -0.42 -2.68
C VAL A 92 -22.88 1.07 -2.93
N GLN A 93 -22.31 1.59 -4.03
CA GLN A 93 -22.49 2.99 -4.42
C GLN A 93 -23.96 3.36 -4.64
N LYS A 94 -24.72 2.51 -5.37
CA LYS A 94 -26.16 2.74 -5.57
C LYS A 94 -26.94 2.79 -4.27
N LYS A 95 -26.61 1.92 -3.31
CA LYS A 95 -27.23 1.93 -1.97
C LYS A 95 -26.91 3.22 -1.21
N ARG A 96 -25.65 3.68 -1.27
CA ARG A 96 -25.20 4.94 -0.64
C ARG A 96 -25.91 6.17 -1.22
N GLU A 97 -26.06 6.22 -2.54
CA GLU A 97 -26.75 7.30 -3.26
C GLU A 97 -28.27 7.31 -2.97
N ALA A 98 -28.88 6.14 -2.78
CA ALA A 98 -30.30 6.04 -2.44
C ALA A 98 -30.62 6.55 -1.02
N ARG A 99 -29.67 6.45 -0.08
CA ARG A 99 -29.83 6.94 1.29
C ARG A 99 -29.75 8.48 1.34
N LYS A 100 -30.72 9.08 2.02
CA LYS A 100 -30.82 10.53 2.26
C LYS A 100 -30.26 10.85 3.64
N VAL A 101 -29.34 11.80 3.71
CA VAL A 101 -28.79 12.30 4.97
C VAL A 101 -29.82 13.23 5.61
N PRO A 102 -30.25 12.99 6.86
CA PRO A 102 -31.15 13.89 7.58
C PRO A 102 -30.46 15.22 7.94
N GLU A 103 -31.23 16.30 8.06
CA GLU A 103 -30.73 17.63 8.44
C GLU A 103 -30.83 17.90 9.94
N GLN A 104 -31.74 17.22 10.65
CA GLN A 104 -31.98 17.44 12.07
C GLN A 104 -31.06 16.56 12.94
N MET A 105 -30.67 17.08 14.10
CA MET A 105 -29.73 16.38 15.00
C MET A 105 -30.28 15.06 15.56
N GLU A 106 -31.58 15.00 15.91
CA GLU A 106 -32.21 13.77 16.40
C GLU A 106 -32.28 12.71 15.30
N ASP A 107 -32.78 13.08 14.12
CA ASP A 107 -32.86 12.18 12.97
C ASP A 107 -31.47 11.66 12.54
N LEU A 108 -30.43 12.47 12.73
CA LEU A 108 -29.05 12.07 12.45
C LEU A 108 -28.54 11.00 13.43
N ILE A 109 -28.94 11.06 14.71
CA ILE A 109 -28.62 10.02 15.69
C ILE A 109 -29.27 8.70 15.29
N GLU A 110 -30.58 8.72 15.01
CA GLU A 110 -31.30 7.52 14.57
C GLU A 110 -30.72 6.95 13.28
N PHE A 111 -30.38 7.82 12.33
CA PHE A 111 -29.73 7.41 11.09
C PHE A 111 -28.42 6.64 11.33
N PHE A 112 -27.60 7.06 12.30
CA PHE A 112 -26.38 6.33 12.62
C PHE A 112 -26.65 5.02 13.37
N LEU A 113 -27.66 4.97 14.24
CA LEU A 113 -28.06 3.72 14.91
C LEU A 113 -28.58 2.67 13.91
N ASP A 114 -29.29 3.13 12.88
CA ASP A 114 -29.77 2.27 11.78
C ASP A 114 -28.68 1.91 10.75
N THR A 115 -27.48 2.52 10.85
CA THR A 115 -26.41 2.32 9.87
C THR A 115 -25.59 1.06 10.17
N GLU A 116 -25.45 0.18 9.17
CA GLU A 116 -24.60 -0.99 9.27
C GLU A 116 -23.11 -0.63 9.48
N ALA A 117 -22.40 -1.40 10.31
CA ALA A 117 -20.97 -1.23 10.59
C ALA A 117 -20.06 -1.00 9.35
N PRO A 118 -20.15 -1.75 8.23
CA PRO A 118 -19.31 -1.50 7.05
C PRO A 118 -19.61 -0.18 6.32
N GLU A 119 -20.78 0.43 6.55
CA GLU A 119 -21.19 1.69 5.94
C GLU A 119 -20.94 2.89 6.87
N MET A 120 -20.76 2.62 8.16
CA MET A 120 -20.58 3.65 9.19
C MET A 120 -19.43 4.61 8.87
N GLU A 121 -18.25 4.10 8.52
CA GLU A 121 -17.09 4.94 8.17
C GLU A 121 -17.39 5.89 7.00
N PHE A 122 -18.15 5.42 6.01
CA PHE A 122 -18.52 6.21 4.84
C PHE A 122 -19.53 7.30 5.22
N GLU A 123 -20.55 6.97 6.00
CA GLU A 123 -21.57 7.93 6.40
C GLU A 123 -21.02 8.97 7.39
N VAL A 124 -20.09 8.59 8.28
CA VAL A 124 -19.37 9.54 9.14
C VAL A 124 -18.57 10.53 8.30
N ALA A 125 -17.83 10.06 7.30
CA ALA A 125 -17.08 10.94 6.40
C ALA A 125 -18.01 11.88 5.61
N ARG A 126 -19.19 11.39 5.17
CA ARG A 126 -20.20 12.17 4.45
C ARG A 126 -20.84 13.25 5.34
N CYS A 127 -21.15 12.90 6.59
CA CYS A 127 -21.84 13.78 7.54
C CYS A 127 -20.86 14.61 8.39
N ARG A 128 -19.55 14.49 8.16
CA ARG A 128 -18.51 15.19 8.92
C ARG A 128 -18.78 16.68 9.17
N PRO A 129 -19.30 17.48 8.21
CA PRO A 129 -19.61 18.90 8.46
C PRO A 129 -20.69 19.13 9.54
N MET A 130 -21.58 18.16 9.75
CA MET A 130 -22.66 18.21 10.75
C MET A 130 -22.21 17.67 12.11
N LEU A 131 -21.17 16.83 12.14
CA LEU A 131 -20.56 16.26 13.34
C LEU A 131 -19.60 17.25 14.01
N GLY A 132 -20.12 18.40 14.41
CA GLY A 132 -19.40 19.43 15.17
C GLY A 132 -19.62 19.31 16.69
N ASP A 133 -19.02 20.22 17.44
CA ASP A 133 -19.15 20.29 18.91
C ASP A 133 -20.62 20.44 19.35
N ASP A 134 -21.42 21.18 18.58
CA ASP A 134 -22.85 21.37 18.83
C ASP A 134 -23.64 20.06 18.78
N PHE A 135 -23.29 19.15 17.86
CA PHE A 135 -23.91 17.84 17.74
C PHE A 135 -23.54 16.96 18.93
N PHE A 136 -22.27 16.91 19.32
CA PHE A 136 -21.86 16.12 20.49
C PHE A 136 -22.45 16.67 21.79
N ALA A 137 -22.58 17.99 21.93
CA ALA A 137 -23.29 18.60 23.05
C ALA A 137 -24.79 18.28 23.06
N TYR A 138 -25.41 18.08 21.89
CA TYR A 138 -26.77 17.58 21.78
C TYR A 138 -26.87 16.10 22.20
N LEU A 139 -25.98 15.26 21.69
CA LEU A 139 -25.91 13.83 22.02
C LEU A 139 -25.66 13.60 23.52
N ASP A 140 -24.77 14.38 24.14
CA ASP A 140 -24.51 14.35 25.59
C ASP A 140 -25.76 14.69 26.40
N ARG A 141 -26.54 15.68 25.95
CA ARG A 141 -27.83 16.02 26.59
C ARG A 141 -28.84 14.88 26.42
N ARG A 142 -28.93 14.27 25.24
CA ARG A 142 -29.83 13.14 24.98
C ARG A 142 -29.50 11.94 25.87
N ILE A 143 -28.23 11.58 25.98
CA ILE A 143 -27.72 10.55 26.89
C ILE A 143 -28.07 10.89 28.34
N GLY A 144 -27.88 12.16 28.74
CA GLY A 144 -28.28 12.63 30.07
C GLY A 144 -29.78 12.46 30.33
N LEU A 145 -30.63 12.77 29.36
CA LEU A 145 -32.09 12.60 29.49
C LEU A 145 -32.48 11.14 29.67
N GLU A 146 -31.87 10.22 28.91
CA GLU A 146 -32.14 8.77 29.06
C GLU A 146 -31.61 8.22 30.40
N ARG A 147 -30.42 8.66 30.82
CA ARG A 147 -29.80 8.23 32.09
C ARG A 147 -30.62 8.66 33.31
N PHE A 148 -31.24 9.83 33.28
CA PHE A 148 -32.01 10.37 34.40
C PHE A 148 -33.53 10.23 34.20
N ALA A 149 -33.98 9.41 33.25
CA ALA A 149 -35.38 9.10 33.07
C ALA A 149 -35.95 8.34 34.29
N ASN A 150 -37.26 8.50 34.55
CA ASN A 150 -37.93 7.82 35.66
C ASN A 150 -37.92 6.29 35.52
N VAL A 151 -37.91 5.81 34.27
CA VAL A 151 -37.72 4.40 33.91
C VAL A 151 -36.63 4.39 32.83
N PRO A 152 -35.36 4.17 33.20
CA PRO A 152 -34.26 4.19 32.24
C PRO A 152 -34.31 2.95 31.36
N ASP A 153 -34.14 3.15 30.06
CA ASP A 153 -33.90 2.07 29.11
C ASP A 153 -32.39 1.83 29.01
N GLU A 154 -31.91 0.79 29.70
CA GLU A 154 -30.48 0.46 29.77
C GLU A 154 -29.89 0.07 28.41
N GLU A 155 -30.69 -0.58 27.55
CA GLU A 155 -30.25 -0.98 26.20
C GLU A 155 -30.07 0.26 25.33
N ARG A 156 -31.06 1.15 25.34
CA ARG A 156 -31.01 2.39 24.58
C ARG A 156 -29.87 3.32 25.05
N LEU A 157 -29.64 3.37 26.36
CA LEU A 157 -28.54 4.15 26.91
C LEU A 157 -27.18 3.61 26.43
N ALA A 158 -27.00 2.29 26.43
CA ALA A 158 -25.77 1.66 25.95
C ALA A 158 -25.55 1.91 24.45
N GLU A 159 -26.61 1.88 23.63
CA GLU A 159 -26.54 2.22 22.20
C GLU A 159 -26.03 3.66 21.98
N LEU A 160 -26.58 4.63 22.71
CA LEU A 160 -26.20 6.03 22.56
C LEU A 160 -24.77 6.30 23.05
N GLU A 161 -24.35 5.70 24.17
CA GLU A 161 -22.99 5.84 24.70
C GLU A 161 -21.95 5.21 23.76
N THR A 162 -22.23 4.01 23.24
CA THR A 162 -21.34 3.35 22.27
C THR A 162 -21.27 4.11 20.95
N LEU A 163 -22.40 4.62 20.44
CA LEU A 163 -22.43 5.45 19.25
C LEU A 163 -21.59 6.72 19.44
N ARG A 164 -21.75 7.39 20.59
CA ARG A 164 -21.01 8.63 20.89
C ARG A 164 -19.50 8.41 20.83
N ASP A 165 -19.00 7.37 21.50
CA ASP A 165 -17.57 7.09 21.56
C ASP A 165 -17.03 6.71 20.18
N TYR A 166 -17.78 5.87 19.44
CA TYR A 166 -17.44 5.52 18.06
C TYR A 166 -17.36 6.75 17.16
N LEU A 167 -18.40 7.61 17.17
CA LEU A 167 -18.44 8.79 16.31
C LEU A 167 -17.30 9.75 16.60
N LYS A 168 -16.89 9.88 17.86
CA LYS A 168 -15.76 10.71 18.24
C LYS A 168 -14.45 10.18 17.66
N GLU A 169 -14.18 8.88 17.83
CA GLU A 169 -12.97 8.25 17.27
C GLU A 169 -12.97 8.31 15.73
N ALA A 170 -14.12 8.07 15.10
CA ALA A 170 -14.26 8.09 13.65
C ALA A 170 -14.06 9.51 13.08
N VAL A 171 -14.58 10.55 13.74
CA VAL A 171 -14.35 11.95 13.36
C VAL A 171 -12.86 12.31 13.45
N GLU A 172 -12.19 11.94 14.54
CA GLU A 172 -10.75 12.16 14.70
C GLU A 172 -9.94 11.45 13.61
N ALA A 173 -10.34 10.22 13.24
CA ALA A 173 -9.72 9.47 12.17
C ALA A 173 -9.90 10.14 10.79
N VAL A 174 -11.12 10.63 10.49
CA VAL A 174 -11.41 11.38 9.25
C VAL A 174 -10.60 12.66 9.17
N ASP A 175 -10.54 13.43 10.26
CA ASP A 175 -9.75 14.69 10.31
C ASP A 175 -8.26 14.42 10.14
N LYS A 176 -7.75 13.37 10.77
CA LYS A 176 -6.36 12.95 10.61
C LYS A 176 -6.08 12.52 9.17
N ALA A 177 -6.96 11.76 8.55
CA ALA A 177 -6.84 11.38 7.14
C ALA A 177 -6.85 12.61 6.22
N ALA A 178 -7.78 13.54 6.43
CA ALA A 178 -7.86 14.79 5.67
C ALA A 178 -6.58 15.63 5.82
N SER A 179 -6.08 15.79 7.05
CA SER A 179 -4.84 16.53 7.31
C SER A 179 -3.61 15.87 6.66
N SER A 180 -3.56 14.53 6.61
CA SER A 180 -2.47 13.78 5.97
C SER A 180 -2.46 13.93 4.44
N LEU A 181 -3.61 14.16 3.82
CA LEU A 181 -3.74 14.44 2.39
C LEU A 181 -3.42 15.90 2.06
N ALA A 182 -3.80 16.83 2.94
CA ALA A 182 -3.54 18.25 2.77
C ALA A 182 -2.07 18.63 3.01
N ALA A 183 -1.40 18.01 4.00
CA ALA A 183 -0.04 18.39 4.37
C ALA A 183 0.99 18.28 3.22
N PRO A 184 1.02 17.22 2.39
CA PRO A 184 1.89 17.16 1.21
C PRO A 184 1.60 18.27 0.20
N GLN A 185 0.33 18.65 0.01
CA GLN A 185 -0.05 19.74 -0.88
C GLN A 185 0.50 21.08 -0.38
N ASP A 186 0.39 21.36 0.91
CA ASP A 186 0.87 22.62 1.49
C ASP A 186 2.40 22.70 1.48
N ARG A 187 3.08 21.59 1.76
CA ARG A 187 4.54 21.47 1.61
C ARG A 187 4.98 21.70 0.16
N LEU A 188 4.26 21.15 -0.81
CA LEU A 188 4.56 21.38 -2.21
C LEU A 188 4.32 22.84 -2.61
N LYS A 189 3.20 23.45 -2.19
CA LYS A 189 2.92 24.87 -2.42
C LYS A 189 4.03 25.75 -1.84
N LYS A 190 4.47 25.49 -0.60
CA LYS A 190 5.61 26.16 0.04
C LYS A 190 6.87 26.03 -0.81
N LEU A 191 7.20 24.82 -1.25
CA LEU A 191 8.35 24.55 -2.11
C LEU A 191 8.26 25.31 -3.44
N LEU A 192 7.09 25.32 -4.09
CA LEU A 192 6.87 25.96 -5.39
C LEU A 192 6.71 27.48 -5.32
N ALA A 193 6.35 28.03 -4.17
CA ALA A 193 6.32 29.47 -3.92
C ALA A 193 7.70 30.06 -3.53
N ALA A 194 8.58 29.27 -2.91
CA ALA A 194 9.87 29.75 -2.42
C ALA A 194 10.75 30.33 -3.56
N GLN A 195 11.40 31.48 -3.34
CA GLN A 195 12.33 32.04 -4.30
C GLN A 195 13.56 31.14 -4.49
N ASP A 196 14.13 30.65 -3.38
CA ASP A 196 15.25 29.72 -3.35
C ASP A 196 14.81 28.29 -3.02
N LYS A 197 14.60 27.48 -4.07
CA LYS A 197 14.15 26.08 -3.94
C LYS A 197 15.11 25.22 -3.11
N LYS A 198 16.42 25.43 -3.26
CA LYS A 198 17.44 24.63 -2.58
C LYS A 198 17.45 24.86 -1.07
N ALA A 199 17.39 26.13 -0.65
CA ALA A 199 17.31 26.48 0.77
C ALA A 199 16.02 25.92 1.38
N CYS A 200 14.89 26.11 0.71
CA CYS A 200 13.61 25.56 1.16
C CYS A 200 13.64 24.02 1.29
N LEU A 201 14.27 23.31 0.35
CA LEU A 201 14.42 21.85 0.44
C LEU A 201 15.28 21.43 1.64
N LEU A 202 16.33 22.18 1.98
CA LEU A 202 17.16 21.89 3.15
C LEU A 202 16.38 22.11 4.45
N ASP A 203 15.59 23.19 4.52
CA ASP A 203 14.73 23.46 5.69
C ASP A 203 13.66 22.38 5.86
N MET A 204 13.03 21.95 4.76
CA MET A 204 12.05 20.86 4.77
C MET A 204 12.69 19.52 5.14
N ALA A 205 13.92 19.26 4.68
CA ALA A 205 14.69 18.07 5.06
C ALA A 205 14.99 18.07 6.56
N ALA A 206 15.38 19.22 7.13
CA ALA A 206 15.65 19.36 8.57
C ALA A 206 14.42 19.06 9.43
N ASN A 207 13.23 19.44 8.96
CA ASN A 207 11.96 19.17 9.64
C ASN A 207 11.37 17.77 9.36
N ASN A 208 12.05 16.92 8.60
CA ASN A 208 11.53 15.61 8.14
C ASN A 208 10.21 15.72 7.36
N GLU A 209 10.03 16.79 6.58
CA GLU A 209 8.82 17.06 5.79
C GLU A 209 8.84 16.39 4.40
N ILE A 210 9.98 15.84 3.97
CA ILE A 210 10.15 15.19 2.68
C ILE A 210 9.83 13.70 2.80
N ASP A 211 8.57 13.36 2.52
CA ASP A 211 8.02 12.01 2.57
C ASP A 211 7.63 11.50 1.18
N ARG A 212 7.23 10.22 1.12
CA ARG A 212 6.80 9.56 -0.11
C ARG A 212 5.59 10.26 -0.74
N ALA A 213 4.66 10.75 0.09
CA ALA A 213 3.46 11.44 -0.38
C ALA A 213 3.80 12.72 -1.16
N LEU A 214 4.80 13.50 -0.72
CA LEU A 214 5.29 14.67 -1.46
C LEU A 214 5.89 14.29 -2.83
N ILE A 215 6.63 13.17 -2.89
CA ILE A 215 7.25 12.68 -4.12
C ILE A 215 6.19 12.15 -5.10
N ASP A 216 5.21 11.39 -4.61
CA ASP A 216 4.12 10.85 -5.43
C ASP A 216 3.28 11.99 -6.03
N LEU A 217 3.06 13.08 -5.28
CA LEU A 217 2.37 14.26 -5.78
C LEU A 217 3.18 15.00 -6.87
N LEU A 218 4.50 15.10 -6.70
CA LEU A 218 5.39 15.62 -7.76
C LEU A 218 5.30 14.77 -9.03
N ASP A 219 5.19 13.45 -8.90
CA ASP A 219 5.01 12.55 -10.04
C ASP A 219 3.69 12.73 -10.75
N GLN A 220 2.58 12.80 -10.01
CA GLN A 220 1.26 13.10 -10.58
C GLN A 220 1.25 14.43 -11.35
N ASN A 221 1.94 15.45 -10.84
CA ASN A 221 2.07 16.73 -11.52
C ASN A 221 2.96 16.68 -12.77
N ILE A 222 4.03 15.88 -12.74
CA ILE A 222 4.89 15.65 -13.92
C ILE A 222 4.10 14.94 -15.02
N GLU A 223 3.34 13.90 -14.66
CA GLU A 223 2.48 13.17 -15.59
C GLU A 223 1.44 14.11 -16.21
N SER A 224 0.73 14.88 -15.38
CA SER A 224 -0.27 15.87 -15.83
C SER A 224 0.35 16.94 -16.76
N ALA A 225 1.55 17.44 -16.44
CA ALA A 225 2.26 18.41 -17.28
C ALA A 225 2.76 17.81 -18.59
N THR A 226 3.10 16.52 -18.60
CA THR A 226 3.51 15.77 -19.79
C THR A 226 2.32 15.58 -20.74
N GLU A 227 1.17 15.19 -20.21
CA GLU A 227 -0.09 15.12 -20.97
C GLU A 227 -0.48 16.48 -21.57
N ALA A 228 -0.27 17.55 -20.82
CA ALA A 228 -0.48 18.93 -21.26
C ALA A 228 0.63 19.49 -22.19
N LYS A 229 1.65 18.70 -22.54
CA LYS A 229 2.80 19.07 -23.40
C LYS A 229 3.58 20.29 -22.90
N GLN A 230 3.68 20.49 -21.59
CA GLN A 230 4.44 21.58 -20.98
C GLN A 230 5.87 21.15 -20.64
N GLU A 231 6.72 21.02 -21.66
CA GLU A 231 8.09 20.46 -21.54
C GLU A 231 8.96 21.18 -20.48
N LYS A 232 8.89 22.51 -20.42
CA LYS A 232 9.65 23.32 -19.44
C LYS A 232 9.26 23.02 -18.00
N VAL A 233 7.97 22.77 -17.75
CA VAL A 233 7.45 22.46 -16.41
C VAL A 233 7.87 21.05 -16.01
N VAL A 234 7.80 20.11 -16.95
CA VAL A 234 8.24 18.72 -16.76
C VAL A 234 9.73 18.67 -16.40
N GLU A 235 10.59 19.37 -17.14
CA GLU A 235 12.02 19.43 -16.84
C GLU A 235 12.30 20.04 -15.47
N PHE A 236 11.59 21.13 -15.12
CA PHE A 236 11.75 21.80 -13.84
C PHE A 236 11.34 20.90 -12.67
N MET A 237 10.14 20.31 -12.72
CA MET A 237 9.63 19.42 -11.67
C MET A 237 10.48 18.16 -11.52
N THR A 238 11.00 17.61 -12.63
CA THR A 238 11.92 16.47 -12.60
C THR A 238 13.20 16.81 -11.83
N LYS A 239 13.78 18.00 -12.04
CA LYS A 239 14.96 18.47 -11.28
C LYS A 239 14.65 18.65 -9.80
N VAL A 240 13.49 19.23 -9.47
CA VAL A 240 13.04 19.39 -8.07
C VAL A 240 12.84 18.04 -7.39
N LYS A 241 12.18 17.09 -8.07
CA LYS A 241 12.02 15.71 -7.60
C LYS A 241 13.37 15.05 -7.32
N GLN A 242 14.31 15.12 -8.27
CA GLN A 242 15.66 14.55 -8.09
C GLN A 242 16.41 15.15 -6.91
N ALA A 243 16.22 16.44 -6.63
CA ALA A 243 16.81 17.09 -5.46
C ALA A 243 16.12 16.63 -4.16
N ALA A 244 14.79 16.57 -4.13
CA ALA A 244 14.02 16.13 -2.96
C ALA A 244 14.29 14.66 -2.61
N LEU A 245 14.41 13.77 -3.60
CA LEU A 245 14.70 12.34 -3.39
C LEU A 245 15.97 12.08 -2.58
N ARG A 246 16.96 12.98 -2.62
CA ARG A 246 18.19 12.85 -1.83
C ARG A 246 17.97 12.98 -0.32
N TYR A 247 16.86 13.62 0.07
CA TYR A 247 16.49 13.92 1.44
C TYR A 247 15.20 13.21 1.86
N MET A 248 14.70 12.27 1.03
CA MET A 248 13.47 11.55 1.32
C MET A 248 13.67 10.65 2.54
N VAL A 249 12.79 10.80 3.52
CA VAL A 249 12.79 9.94 4.69
C VAL A 249 11.99 8.67 4.37
N THR A 250 12.68 7.53 4.25
CA THR A 250 12.03 6.21 4.25
C THR A 250 11.77 5.80 5.69
N LYS A 251 10.56 6.04 6.19
CA LYS A 251 10.05 5.40 7.41
C LYS A 251 9.32 4.12 7.05
#